data_AF-A0A1P8Q410-F1
#
_entry.id   AF-A0A1P8Q410-F1
#
_cell.length_a   1.000
_cell.length_b   1.000
_cell.length_c   1.000
_cell.angle_alpha   90.00
_cell.angle_beta   90.00
_cell.angle_gamma   90.00
#
_symmetry.space_group_name_H-M   'P 1'
#
loop_
_entity.id
_entity.type
_entity.pdbx_description
1 polymer ?
#
loop_
_entity_poly.entity_id
_entity_poly.type
_entity_poly.pdbx_seq_one_letter_code
_entity_poly.pdbx_strand_id
1 'polypeptide(L)'
;MTETSERLYCVGCGAELQTEDDTKPGFIQNSTLKKYLENDSEDDSRELLCKRCFRLRNYNEITDVNIEDDEFLKLLDSIAQEDGLIVNVVDIFDYEGSVIPGLQRFVGDKDILVVGNKVDLLPKSVNTNRLLNWLQQKSKENGIKSIDQIMVSAEKGINVDKLMRMIDKYRKGRDVYVVGTTNTGKSTLINRIIAQSSNVKNLITTSRFPGTTLDRIDIPLDDGHNLVDTPGIIHKYQLAHYLNDQDLKIITPKKPLRPSTFQLRDGQTIFVSGIARFDFLDEKSNVVFYVSQGLLLHRTKTVNATEYYEKHVGKDLTPPTDVDDFPVLKKHEFTAHRRSDIVVYGLGWVTIPENTKVRVYVPEGVNVSIRDAII
;
A
#
# COMPACT_ATOMS: atom_id res chain seq x y z
N MET A 1 37.16 17.63 -24.12
CA MET A 1 37.60 17.18 -22.79
C MET A 1 36.46 16.34 -22.25
N THR A 2 36.69 15.04 -22.12
CA THR A 2 35.71 14.05 -21.68
C THR A 2 35.48 14.22 -20.18
N GLU A 3 34.31 14.73 -19.79
CA GLU A 3 33.82 14.66 -18.41
C GLU A 3 33.49 13.20 -18.10
N THR A 4 34.46 12.46 -17.58
CA THR A 4 34.20 11.24 -16.82
C THR A 4 33.59 11.66 -15.48
N SER A 5 32.27 11.84 -15.46
CA SER A 5 31.50 11.77 -14.20
C SER A 5 31.73 10.38 -13.62
N GLU A 6 32.54 10.30 -12.56
CA GLU A 6 32.62 9.09 -11.75
C GLU A 6 31.22 8.80 -11.21
N ARG A 7 30.66 7.67 -11.64
CA ARG A 7 29.38 7.19 -11.14
C ARG A 7 29.60 6.66 -9.74
N LEU A 8 29.10 7.38 -8.73
CA LEU A 8 29.17 6.97 -7.33
C LEU A 8 27.98 6.06 -7.02
N TYR A 9 28.21 5.05 -6.18
CA TYR A 9 27.18 4.09 -5.79
C TYR A 9 26.99 4.10 -4.27
N CYS A 10 25.76 3.85 -3.85
CA CYS A 10 25.43 3.74 -2.44
C CYS A 10 26.05 2.46 -1.84
N VAL A 11 26.80 2.58 -0.75
CA VAL A 11 27.41 1.41 -0.06
C VAL A 11 26.36 0.49 0.54
N GLY A 12 25.17 1.02 0.89
CA GLY A 12 24.06 0.24 1.41
C GLY A 12 23.36 -0.61 0.34
N CYS A 13 22.74 0.03 -0.66
CA CYS A 13 21.89 -0.67 -1.63
C CYS A 13 22.51 -0.86 -3.03
N GLY A 14 23.71 -0.33 -3.24
CA GLY A 14 24.40 -0.36 -4.53
C GLY A 14 23.77 0.51 -5.62
N ALA A 15 22.70 1.28 -5.35
CA ALA A 15 22.09 2.20 -6.32
C ALA A 15 23.07 3.29 -6.77
N GLU A 16 23.02 3.66 -8.05
CA GLU A 16 23.76 4.82 -8.56
C GLU A 16 23.24 6.08 -7.86
N LEU A 17 24.15 6.85 -7.27
CA LEU A 17 23.78 8.01 -6.49
C LEU A 17 23.39 9.15 -7.41
N GLN A 18 22.27 9.78 -7.07
CA GLN A 18 21.72 10.92 -7.81
C GLN A 18 21.20 11.98 -6.85
N THR A 19 21.12 13.23 -7.30
CA THR A 19 20.69 14.38 -6.48
C THR A 19 19.45 15.08 -7.04
N GLU A 20 18.85 14.52 -8.09
CA GLU A 20 17.78 15.15 -8.88
C GLU A 20 16.38 14.84 -8.33
N ASP A 21 16.11 13.59 -7.97
CA ASP A 21 14.76 13.11 -7.67
C ASP A 21 14.74 12.35 -6.34
N ASP A 22 14.13 12.93 -5.31
CA ASP A 22 14.16 12.37 -3.95
C ASP A 22 13.21 11.19 -3.69
N THR A 23 12.46 10.80 -4.73
CA THR A 23 11.56 9.65 -4.76
C THR A 23 12.19 8.42 -5.42
N LYS A 24 13.26 8.60 -6.21
CA LYS A 24 13.95 7.52 -6.91
C LYS A 24 15.07 6.87 -6.08
N PRO A 25 15.42 5.59 -6.35
CA PRO A 25 16.57 4.95 -5.76
C PRO A 25 17.86 5.78 -5.92
N GLY A 26 18.75 5.69 -4.94
CA GLY A 26 20.05 6.38 -4.99
C GLY A 26 20.02 7.87 -4.64
N PHE A 27 18.86 8.46 -4.31
CA PHE A 27 18.83 9.89 -3.95
C PHE A 27 19.73 10.22 -2.76
N ILE A 28 20.57 11.24 -2.88
CA ILE A 28 21.37 11.81 -1.80
C ILE A 28 21.24 13.34 -1.83
N GLN A 29 21.31 13.98 -0.67
CA GLN A 29 21.30 15.45 -0.63
C GLN A 29 22.58 16.00 -1.27
N ASN A 30 22.43 17.01 -2.12
CA ASN A 30 23.56 17.66 -2.80
C ASN A 30 24.60 18.21 -1.81
N SER A 31 24.16 18.67 -0.64
CA SER A 31 25.05 19.09 0.45
C SER A 31 25.92 17.94 1.00
N THR A 32 25.38 16.73 1.09
CA THR A 32 26.11 15.53 1.52
C THR A 32 27.10 15.08 0.44
N LEU A 33 26.68 15.10 -0.82
CA LEU A 33 27.55 14.77 -1.95
C LEU A 33 28.73 15.74 -2.08
N LYS A 34 28.48 17.05 -1.97
CA LYS A 34 29.54 18.08 -1.97
C LYS A 34 30.51 17.89 -0.82
N LYS A 35 30.02 17.64 0.39
CA LYS A 35 30.88 17.33 1.54
C LYS A 35 31.73 16.08 1.33
N TYR A 36 31.26 15.10 0.56
CA TYR A 36 32.05 13.92 0.24
C TYR A 36 33.16 14.27 -0.76
N LEU A 37 32.83 15.00 -1.83
CA LEU A 37 33.77 15.42 -2.88
C LEU A 37 34.79 16.48 -2.43
N GLU A 38 34.43 17.35 -1.48
CA GLU A 38 35.30 18.43 -0.96
C GLU A 38 36.31 17.95 0.08
N ASN A 39 36.10 16.76 0.67
CA ASN A 39 37.02 16.19 1.66
C ASN A 39 38.03 15.26 0.98
N ASP A 40 39.15 15.82 0.53
CA ASP A 40 40.36 15.15 0.02
C ASP A 40 41.14 14.39 1.13
N SER A 41 40.44 13.79 2.08
CA SER A 41 41.06 13.00 3.15
C SER A 41 41.18 11.55 2.70
N GLU A 42 42.41 11.01 2.78
CA GLU A 42 42.87 9.62 2.54
C GLU A 42 42.15 8.53 3.40
N ASP A 43 40.94 8.81 3.86
CA ASP A 43 40.10 7.94 4.64
C ASP A 43 38.97 7.41 3.75
N ASP A 44 39.29 6.39 2.95
CA ASP A 44 38.39 5.58 2.09
C ASP A 44 37.20 4.94 2.86
N SER A 45 37.04 5.23 4.14
CA SER A 45 36.08 4.62 5.06
C SER A 45 34.76 5.36 5.21
N ARG A 46 34.56 6.53 4.56
CA ARG A 46 33.26 7.23 4.62
C ARG A 46 32.23 6.58 3.72
N GLU A 47 31.41 5.73 4.32
CA GLU A 47 30.29 5.06 3.67
C GLU A 47 29.25 6.07 3.14
N LEU A 48 29.17 6.22 1.81
CA LEU A 48 28.21 7.09 1.17
C LEU A 48 26.86 6.37 1.04
N LEU A 49 25.88 6.83 1.82
CA LEU A 49 24.52 6.27 1.86
C LEU A 49 23.52 7.19 1.16
N CYS A 50 22.64 6.60 0.34
CA CYS A 50 21.46 7.29 -0.15
C CYS A 50 20.49 7.60 1.02
N LYS A 51 19.55 8.52 0.81
CA LYS A 51 18.51 8.93 1.77
C LYS A 51 17.79 7.72 2.37
N ARG A 52 17.47 6.71 1.56
CA ARG A 52 16.81 5.47 2.02
C ARG A 52 17.70 4.66 2.96
N CYS A 53 18.91 4.29 2.55
CA CYS A 53 19.84 3.53 3.40
C CYS A 53 20.23 4.30 4.66
N PHE A 54 20.39 5.63 4.55
CA PHE A 54 20.67 6.49 5.70
C PHE A 54 19.51 6.47 6.70
N ARG A 55 18.26 6.60 6.23
CA ARG A 55 17.07 6.55 7.10
C ARG A 55 16.85 5.16 7.70
N LEU A 56 17.08 4.11 6.93
CA LEU A 56 17.02 2.75 7.43
C LEU A 56 18.04 2.53 8.56
N ARG A 57 19.30 2.91 8.35
CA ARG A 57 20.38 2.68 9.33
C ARG A 57 20.26 3.54 10.58
N ASN A 58 19.86 4.81 10.44
CA ASN A 58 19.83 5.75 11.57
C ASN A 58 18.47 5.86 12.26
N TYR A 59 17.38 5.62 11.52
CA TYR A 59 16.01 5.77 12.01
C TYR A 59 15.18 4.49 11.94
N ASN A 60 15.70 3.38 11.40
CA ASN A 60 14.96 2.14 11.15
C ASN A 60 13.68 2.38 10.33
N GLU A 61 13.76 3.28 9.36
CA GLU A 61 12.62 3.67 8.53
C GLU A 61 12.77 3.12 7.11
N ILE A 62 11.88 2.18 6.78
CA ILE A 62 11.73 1.63 5.43
C ILE A 62 10.82 2.57 4.61
N THR A 63 11.34 3.11 3.51
CA THR A 63 10.56 3.87 2.52
C THR A 63 10.15 2.99 1.35
N ASP A 64 8.92 3.20 0.87
CA ASP A 64 8.34 2.50 -0.28
C ASP A 64 8.92 3.06 -1.61
N VAL A 65 8.84 2.27 -2.68
CA VAL A 65 9.35 2.61 -4.01
C VAL A 65 8.23 2.37 -5.03
N ASN A 66 8.12 3.23 -6.04
CA ASN A 66 7.25 2.97 -7.19
C ASN A 66 7.92 1.95 -8.11
N ILE A 67 7.25 0.82 -8.34
CA ILE A 67 7.79 -0.32 -9.09
C ILE A 67 6.85 -0.60 -10.25
N GLU A 68 7.40 -0.73 -11.46
CA GLU A 68 6.63 -1.17 -12.62
C GLU A 68 6.31 -2.67 -12.52
N ASP A 69 5.16 -3.09 -13.07
CA ASP A 69 4.66 -4.46 -12.94
C ASP A 69 5.71 -5.52 -13.37
N ASP A 70 6.48 -5.28 -14.45
CA ASP A 70 7.51 -6.21 -14.94
C ASP A 70 8.68 -6.41 -13.97
N GLU A 71 9.09 -5.37 -13.26
CA GLU A 71 10.19 -5.47 -12.28
C GLU A 71 9.71 -6.23 -11.04
N PHE A 72 8.44 -6.07 -10.68
CA PHE A 72 7.82 -6.85 -9.63
C PHE A 72 7.69 -8.34 -9.98
N LEU A 73 7.36 -8.67 -11.23
CA LEU A 73 7.32 -10.07 -11.66
C LEU A 73 8.69 -10.74 -11.51
N LYS A 74 9.77 -10.05 -11.89
CA LYS A 74 11.14 -10.55 -11.69
C LYS A 74 11.47 -10.74 -10.21
N LEU A 75 11.01 -9.83 -9.35
CA LEU A 75 11.15 -9.98 -7.90
C LEU A 75 10.46 -11.24 -7.39
N LEU A 76 9.19 -11.45 -7.76
CA LEU A 76 8.45 -12.65 -7.34
C LEU A 76 9.10 -13.92 -7.87
N ASP A 77 9.59 -13.92 -9.11
CA ASP A 77 10.32 -15.05 -9.70
C ASP A 77 11.63 -15.33 -8.93
N SER A 78 12.34 -14.29 -8.48
CA SER A 78 13.54 -14.47 -7.64
C SER A 78 13.20 -15.10 -6.29
N ILE A 79 12.11 -14.67 -5.66
CA ILE A 79 11.61 -15.22 -4.38
C ILE A 79 11.14 -16.66 -4.54
N ALA A 80 10.62 -17.02 -5.72
CA ALA A 80 10.19 -18.37 -6.06
C ALA A 80 11.37 -19.37 -6.13
N GLN A 81 12.56 -18.90 -6.51
CA GLN A 81 13.77 -19.72 -6.63
C GLN A 81 14.47 -19.98 -5.29
N GLU A 82 14.30 -19.10 -4.31
CA GLU A 82 14.82 -19.30 -2.95
C GLU A 82 13.91 -20.28 -2.17
N ASP A 83 14.30 -20.79 -1.00
CA ASP A 83 13.40 -21.56 -0.12
C ASP A 83 12.97 -20.70 1.07
N GLY A 84 11.67 -20.72 1.40
CA GLY A 84 11.17 -19.90 2.49
C GLY A 84 9.66 -19.75 2.55
N LEU A 85 9.21 -19.18 3.66
CA LEU A 85 7.82 -18.84 3.95
C LEU A 85 7.48 -17.48 3.32
N ILE A 86 6.34 -17.40 2.63
CA ILE A 86 5.81 -16.13 2.14
C ILE A 86 4.85 -15.56 3.19
N VAL A 87 5.10 -14.34 3.65
CA VAL A 87 4.18 -13.58 4.50
C VAL A 87 3.54 -12.50 3.64
N ASN A 88 2.29 -12.74 3.21
CA ASN A 88 1.55 -11.83 2.35
C ASN A 88 0.70 -10.85 3.19
N VAL A 89 1.10 -9.58 3.23
CA VAL A 89 0.43 -8.52 3.96
C VAL A 89 -0.61 -7.85 3.07
N VAL A 90 -1.86 -7.86 3.50
CA VAL A 90 -3.00 -7.24 2.80
C VAL A 90 -3.69 -6.22 3.70
N ASP A 91 -4.20 -5.15 3.10
CA ASP A 91 -5.03 -4.17 3.78
C ASP A 91 -6.49 -4.68 3.80
N ILE A 92 -7.08 -4.87 4.97
CA ILE A 92 -8.47 -5.33 5.06
C ILE A 92 -9.50 -4.29 4.57
N PHE A 93 -9.12 -3.01 4.49
CA PHE A 93 -9.99 -1.93 4.00
C PHE A 93 -10.01 -1.88 2.49
N ASP A 94 -8.86 -2.14 1.91
CA ASP A 94 -8.60 -2.08 0.47
C ASP A 94 -8.04 -3.42 0.01
N TYR A 95 -8.77 -4.50 0.29
CA TYR A 95 -8.31 -5.84 -0.04
C TYR A 95 -8.14 -6.01 -1.56
N GLU A 96 -9.09 -5.50 -2.34
CA GLU A 96 -9.05 -5.59 -3.80
C GLU A 96 -7.91 -4.75 -4.39
N GLY A 97 -7.56 -3.62 -3.76
CA GLY A 97 -6.35 -2.88 -4.09
C GLY A 97 -5.09 -3.63 -3.68
N SER A 98 -5.06 -4.24 -2.49
CA SER A 98 -3.85 -4.78 -1.87
C SER A 98 -3.53 -6.24 -2.17
N VAL A 99 -4.46 -7.00 -2.72
CA VAL A 99 -4.21 -8.37 -3.13
C VAL A 99 -3.30 -8.37 -4.35
N ILE A 100 -2.23 -9.19 -4.31
CA ILE A 100 -1.34 -9.41 -5.45
C ILE A 100 -1.98 -10.49 -6.34
N PRO A 101 -2.51 -10.14 -7.53
CA PRO A 101 -3.20 -11.10 -8.37
C PRO A 101 -2.23 -12.18 -8.85
N GLY A 102 -2.62 -13.45 -8.71
CA GLY A 102 -1.80 -14.56 -9.17
C GLY A 102 -0.54 -14.80 -8.32
N LEU A 103 -0.42 -14.24 -7.11
CA LEU A 103 0.72 -14.47 -6.20
C LEU A 103 1.14 -15.95 -6.14
N GLN A 104 0.18 -16.85 -5.95
CA GLN A 104 0.42 -18.30 -5.88
C GLN A 104 1.12 -18.86 -7.14
N ARG A 105 0.84 -18.32 -8.33
CA ARG A 105 1.46 -18.78 -9.58
C ARG A 105 2.94 -18.46 -9.62
N PHE A 106 3.32 -17.32 -9.05
CA PHE A 106 4.71 -16.88 -9.01
C PHE A 106 5.48 -17.60 -7.90
N VAL A 107 4.93 -17.67 -6.69
CA VAL A 107 5.61 -18.32 -5.56
C VAL A 107 5.51 -19.87 -5.58
N GLY A 108 4.86 -20.44 -6.59
CA GLY A 108 4.75 -21.89 -6.78
C GLY A 108 4.00 -22.59 -5.63
N ASP A 109 4.60 -23.66 -5.09
CA ASP A 109 4.03 -24.46 -3.99
C ASP A 109 4.52 -24.02 -2.59
N LYS A 110 5.11 -22.81 -2.49
CA LYS A 110 5.55 -22.27 -1.21
C LYS A 110 4.39 -22.08 -0.23
N ASP A 111 4.71 -22.25 1.04
CA ASP A 111 3.79 -21.96 2.14
C ASP A 111 3.52 -20.45 2.20
N ILE A 112 2.23 -20.05 2.21
CA ILE A 112 1.82 -18.64 2.28
C ILE A 112 1.04 -18.38 3.58
N LEU A 113 1.55 -17.50 4.43
CA LEU A 113 0.85 -16.94 5.58
C LEU A 113 0.24 -15.60 5.19
N VAL A 114 -1.10 -15.49 5.21
CA VAL A 114 -1.78 -14.21 4.88
C VAL A 114 -2.02 -13.40 6.15
N VAL A 115 -1.65 -12.12 6.08
CA VAL A 115 -1.74 -11.18 7.20
C VAL A 115 -2.66 -10.04 6.82
N GLY A 116 -3.88 -10.05 7.35
CA GLY A 116 -4.81 -8.93 7.24
C GLY A 116 -4.45 -7.82 8.22
N ASN A 117 -3.90 -6.72 7.73
CA ASN A 117 -3.42 -5.61 8.54
C ASN A 117 -4.49 -4.53 8.76
N LYS A 118 -4.16 -3.54 9.61
CA LYS A 118 -4.96 -2.35 9.92
C LYS A 118 -6.27 -2.60 10.64
N VAL A 119 -6.42 -3.73 11.34
CA VAL A 119 -7.68 -4.09 12.05
C VAL A 119 -8.14 -3.06 13.08
N ASP A 120 -7.24 -2.17 13.52
CA ASP A 120 -7.55 -1.06 14.42
C ASP A 120 -8.39 0.04 13.77
N LEU A 121 -8.43 0.12 12.44
CA LEU A 121 -9.23 1.10 11.72
C LEU A 121 -10.72 0.70 11.63
N LEU A 122 -11.07 -0.54 11.99
CA LEU A 122 -12.43 -1.04 11.90
C LEU A 122 -13.24 -0.55 13.11
N PRO A 123 -14.56 -0.33 12.96
CA PRO A 123 -15.43 -0.11 14.11
C PRO A 123 -15.31 -1.26 15.11
N LYS A 124 -15.28 -0.95 16.41
CA LYS A 124 -15.16 -1.95 17.50
C LYS A 124 -16.27 -3.01 17.50
N SER A 125 -17.39 -2.74 16.83
CA SER A 125 -18.53 -3.65 16.68
C SER A 125 -18.30 -4.75 15.63
N VAL A 126 -17.28 -4.65 14.78
CA VAL A 126 -17.03 -5.64 13.73
C VAL A 126 -16.52 -6.94 14.36
N ASN A 127 -17.17 -8.06 14.02
CA ASN A 127 -16.78 -9.38 14.49
C ASN A 127 -15.51 -9.86 13.77
N THR A 128 -14.44 -10.09 14.53
CA THR A 128 -13.13 -10.51 14.01
C THR A 128 -13.15 -11.89 13.36
N ASN A 129 -13.97 -12.83 13.83
CA ASN A 129 -14.12 -14.15 13.20
C ASN A 129 -14.82 -14.04 11.84
N ARG A 130 -15.84 -13.18 11.72
CA ARG A 130 -16.51 -12.92 10.45
C ARG A 130 -15.52 -12.31 9.43
N LEU A 131 -14.68 -11.38 9.89
CA LEU A 131 -13.64 -10.78 9.05
C LEU A 131 -12.59 -11.82 8.60
N LEU A 132 -12.17 -12.71 9.51
CA LEU A 132 -11.23 -13.78 9.17
C LEU A 132 -11.81 -14.74 8.14
N ASN A 133 -13.08 -15.16 8.31
CA ASN A 133 -13.77 -16.00 7.33
C ASN A 133 -13.90 -15.30 5.97
N TRP A 134 -14.18 -13.99 5.98
CA TRP A 134 -14.22 -13.19 4.76
C TRP A 134 -12.84 -13.15 4.08
N LEU A 135 -11.75 -12.93 4.82
CA LEU A 135 -10.41 -12.95 4.26
C LEU A 135 -10.05 -14.32 3.69
N GLN A 136 -10.42 -15.40 4.37
CA GLN A 136 -10.23 -16.78 3.88
C GLN A 136 -10.96 -17.01 2.55
N GLN A 137 -12.23 -16.60 2.47
CA GLN A 137 -13.00 -16.68 1.25
C GLN A 137 -12.33 -15.88 0.12
N LYS A 138 -11.91 -14.64 0.40
CA LYS A 138 -11.27 -13.77 -0.57
C LYS A 138 -9.91 -14.28 -1.06
N SER A 139 -9.07 -14.80 -0.16
CA SER A 139 -7.82 -15.46 -0.54
C SER A 139 -8.08 -16.63 -1.49
N LYS A 140 -9.11 -17.45 -1.22
CA LYS A 140 -9.48 -18.58 -2.07
C LYS A 140 -10.00 -18.13 -3.45
N GLU A 141 -10.84 -17.08 -3.50
CA GLU A 141 -11.32 -16.48 -4.75
C GLU A 141 -10.16 -15.98 -5.64
N ASN A 142 -9.08 -15.49 -5.03
CA ASN A 142 -7.87 -15.05 -5.72
C ASN A 142 -6.83 -16.17 -5.94
N GLY A 143 -7.17 -17.42 -5.65
CA GLY A 143 -6.29 -18.58 -5.86
C GLY A 143 -5.12 -18.69 -4.88
N ILE A 144 -5.13 -17.94 -3.78
CA ILE A 144 -4.09 -17.97 -2.73
C ILE A 144 -4.38 -19.14 -1.79
N LYS A 145 -3.50 -20.14 -1.78
CA LYS A 145 -3.57 -21.29 -0.88
C LYS A 145 -2.80 -20.97 0.40
N SER A 146 -3.43 -20.21 1.28
CA SER A 146 -2.80 -19.85 2.55
C SER A 146 -2.74 -21.04 3.51
N ILE A 147 -1.59 -21.29 4.12
CA ILE A 147 -1.44 -22.29 5.19
C ILE A 147 -2.17 -21.90 6.48
N ASP A 148 -2.26 -20.58 6.74
CA ASP A 148 -2.94 -19.98 7.88
C ASP A 148 -3.15 -18.49 7.59
N GLN A 149 -3.99 -17.84 8.41
CA GLN A 149 -4.30 -16.42 8.26
C GLN A 149 -4.44 -15.74 9.62
N ILE A 150 -4.03 -14.48 9.69
CA ILE A 150 -4.13 -13.70 10.93
C ILE A 150 -4.48 -12.24 10.67
N MET A 151 -5.29 -11.70 11.59
CA MET A 151 -5.68 -10.30 11.64
C MET A 151 -4.76 -9.54 12.61
N VAL A 152 -4.08 -8.50 12.14
CA VAL A 152 -3.11 -7.72 12.92
C VAL A 152 -3.35 -6.22 12.78
N SER A 153 -2.83 -5.46 13.74
CA SER A 153 -2.57 -4.04 13.56
C SER A 153 -1.09 -3.81 13.77
N ALA A 154 -0.35 -3.59 12.68
CA ALA A 154 1.04 -3.19 12.74
C ALA A 154 1.23 -1.87 13.50
N GLU A 155 0.30 -0.92 13.36
CA GLU A 155 0.36 0.38 14.03
C GLU A 155 0.16 0.26 15.54
N LYS A 156 -0.85 -0.51 15.99
CA LYS A 156 -1.19 -0.68 17.41
C LYS A 156 -0.50 -1.86 18.09
N GLY A 157 0.19 -2.72 17.33
CA GLY A 157 0.80 -3.95 17.83
C GLY A 157 -0.19 -5.07 18.12
N ILE A 158 -1.43 -4.97 17.66
CA ILE A 158 -2.45 -6.01 17.90
C ILE A 158 -2.04 -7.28 17.17
N ASN A 159 -1.96 -8.40 17.89
CA ASN A 159 -1.64 -9.73 17.39
C ASN A 159 -0.26 -9.90 16.73
N VAL A 160 0.64 -8.92 16.82
CA VAL A 160 1.99 -9.02 16.20
C VAL A 160 2.82 -10.13 16.85
N ASP A 161 2.76 -10.30 18.18
CA ASP A 161 3.43 -11.41 18.87
C ASP A 161 2.89 -12.78 18.43
N LYS A 162 1.59 -12.85 18.13
CA LYS A 162 0.96 -14.08 17.63
C LYS A 162 1.40 -14.36 16.19
N LEU A 163 1.51 -13.32 15.36
CA LEU A 163 2.06 -13.42 14.02
C LEU A 163 3.49 -13.96 14.06
N MET A 164 4.35 -13.44 14.93
CA MET A 164 5.74 -13.93 15.05
C MET A 164 5.80 -15.41 15.43
N ARG A 165 4.96 -15.87 16.37
CA ARG A 165 4.86 -17.31 16.69
C ARG A 165 4.38 -18.15 15.51
N MET A 166 3.48 -17.64 14.68
CA MET A 166 3.01 -18.33 13.48
C MET A 166 4.10 -18.38 12.41
N ILE A 167 4.81 -17.28 12.18
CA ILE A 167 5.98 -17.23 11.28
C ILE A 167 7.00 -18.28 11.72
N ASP A 168 7.34 -18.32 13.00
CA ASP A 168 8.34 -19.25 13.53
C ASP A 168 7.90 -20.72 13.39
N LYS A 169 6.62 -21.00 13.66
CA LYS A 169 6.01 -22.32 13.45
C LYS A 169 6.06 -22.78 11.98
N TYR A 170 5.73 -21.89 11.04
CA TYR A 170 5.51 -22.26 9.65
C TYR A 170 6.74 -22.12 8.75
N ARG A 171 7.72 -21.29 9.14
CA ARG A 171 8.98 -21.15 8.41
C ARG A 171 9.83 -22.42 8.49
N LYS A 172 9.72 -23.20 9.57
CA LYS A 172 10.43 -24.48 9.75
C LYS A 172 11.95 -24.36 9.53
N GLY A 173 12.57 -23.30 10.05
CA GLY A 173 14.00 -23.02 9.84
C GLY A 173 14.33 -22.65 8.38
N ARG A 174 13.48 -21.84 7.77
CA ARG A 174 13.72 -21.23 6.44
C ARG A 174 13.60 -19.72 6.54
N ASP A 175 14.06 -19.03 5.51
CA ASP A 175 13.90 -17.58 5.38
C ASP A 175 12.41 -17.20 5.21
N VAL A 176 12.10 -15.93 5.51
CA VAL A 176 10.74 -15.40 5.49
C VAL A 176 10.70 -14.19 4.57
N TYR A 177 9.90 -14.23 3.52
CA TYR A 177 9.76 -13.12 2.57
C TYR A 177 8.45 -12.39 2.83
N VAL A 178 8.53 -11.13 3.23
CA VAL A 178 7.36 -10.30 3.48
C VAL A 178 6.99 -9.56 2.21
N VAL A 179 5.85 -9.94 1.61
CA VAL A 179 5.32 -9.37 0.36
C VAL A 179 4.01 -8.62 0.62
N GLY A 180 3.74 -7.60 -0.19
CA GLY A 180 2.49 -6.84 -0.13
C GLY A 180 2.56 -5.60 -1.02
N THR A 181 1.41 -5.07 -1.42
CA THR A 181 1.38 -3.79 -2.13
C THR A 181 1.77 -2.65 -1.18
N THR A 182 2.10 -1.49 -1.74
CA THR A 182 2.32 -0.26 -0.99
C THR A 182 1.08 0.09 -0.18
N ASN A 183 1.29 0.76 0.95
CA ASN A 183 0.26 1.17 1.89
C ASN A 183 -0.49 0.01 2.59
N THR A 184 -0.14 -1.25 2.38
CA THR A 184 -0.66 -2.38 3.20
C THR A 184 -0.19 -2.34 4.65
N GLY A 185 0.84 -1.55 4.93
CA GLY A 185 1.48 -1.44 6.24
C GLY A 185 2.55 -2.51 6.48
N LYS A 186 3.13 -3.09 5.42
CA LYS A 186 4.33 -3.94 5.45
C LYS A 186 5.49 -3.26 6.18
N SER A 187 5.86 -2.05 5.78
CA SER A 187 6.96 -1.28 6.40
C SER A 187 6.70 -1.02 7.89
N THR A 188 5.46 -0.66 8.26
CA THR A 188 5.04 -0.52 9.67
C THR A 188 5.16 -1.83 10.44
N LEU A 189 4.77 -2.96 9.83
CA LEU A 189 4.82 -4.28 10.45
C LEU A 189 6.26 -4.68 10.73
N ILE A 190 7.14 -4.49 9.76
CA ILE A 190 8.55 -4.82 9.86
C ILE A 190 9.25 -3.95 10.89
N ASN A 191 9.03 -2.63 10.86
CA ASN A 191 9.59 -1.73 11.87
C ASN A 191 9.17 -2.13 13.29
N ARG A 192 7.93 -2.60 13.46
CA ARG A 192 7.47 -3.10 14.75
C ARG A 192 8.16 -4.40 15.15
N ILE A 193 8.36 -5.33 14.22
CA ILE A 193 9.10 -6.58 14.47
C ILE A 193 10.54 -6.24 14.89
N ILE A 194 11.22 -5.36 14.17
CA ILE A 194 12.58 -4.88 14.50
C ILE A 194 12.61 -4.25 15.89
N ALA A 195 11.63 -3.41 16.23
CA ALA A 195 11.58 -2.74 17.52
C ALA A 195 11.39 -3.72 18.71
N GLN A 196 10.74 -4.87 18.48
CA GLN A 196 10.57 -5.92 19.49
C GLN A 196 11.83 -6.80 19.62
N SER A 197 12.62 -6.93 18.57
CA SER A 197 13.87 -7.71 18.55
C SER A 197 15.03 -6.89 19.12
N SER A 198 15.31 -7.06 20.42
CA SER A 198 16.26 -6.25 21.19
C SER A 198 17.73 -6.31 20.69
N ASN A 199 18.11 -7.34 19.94
CA ASN A 199 19.48 -7.60 19.49
C ASN A 199 19.75 -7.31 17.99
N VAL A 200 18.74 -6.89 17.21
CA VAL A 200 18.85 -6.81 15.73
C VAL A 200 19.23 -5.41 15.23
N LYS A 201 19.31 -4.41 16.12
CA LYS A 201 19.45 -2.98 15.77
C LYS A 201 20.68 -2.61 14.95
N ASN A 202 21.76 -3.40 15.00
CA ASN A 202 23.03 -3.11 14.30
C ASN A 202 23.35 -4.11 13.17
N LEU A 203 22.43 -5.02 12.82
CA LEU A 203 22.69 -6.11 11.86
C LEU A 203 21.76 -6.09 10.65
N ILE A 204 20.98 -5.02 10.45
CA ILE A 204 20.15 -4.86 9.26
C ILE A 204 21.08 -4.61 8.07
N THR A 205 21.06 -5.54 7.11
CA THR A 205 21.81 -5.38 5.86
C THR A 205 20.88 -5.07 4.72
N THR A 206 21.33 -4.22 3.81
CA THR A 206 20.66 -3.97 2.54
C THR A 206 21.45 -4.65 1.43
N SER A 207 20.75 -5.32 0.53
CA SER A 207 21.31 -5.98 -0.65
C SER A 207 20.36 -5.76 -1.83
N ARG A 208 20.55 -6.47 -2.95
CA ARG A 208 19.62 -6.44 -4.08
C ARG A 208 19.04 -7.82 -4.32
N PHE A 209 17.79 -7.88 -4.76
CA PHE A 209 17.23 -9.14 -5.24
C PHE A 209 17.93 -9.56 -6.53
N PRO A 210 18.37 -10.82 -6.66
CA PRO A 210 19.04 -11.32 -7.85
C PRO A 210 18.24 -11.03 -9.14
N GLY A 211 18.89 -10.45 -10.13
CA GLY A 211 18.25 -10.13 -11.43
C GLY A 211 17.32 -8.90 -11.42
N THR A 212 17.30 -8.12 -10.34
CA THR A 212 16.49 -6.90 -10.22
C THR A 212 17.31 -5.69 -9.77
N THR A 213 16.74 -4.49 -9.93
CA THR A 213 17.29 -3.23 -9.38
C THR A 213 16.71 -2.89 -8.01
N LEU A 214 15.95 -3.80 -7.41
CA LEU A 214 15.20 -3.57 -6.18
C LEU A 214 16.01 -3.93 -4.93
N ASP A 215 16.00 -3.00 -3.97
CA ASP A 215 16.67 -3.19 -2.68
C ASP A 215 15.94 -4.24 -1.84
N ARG A 216 16.72 -5.16 -1.29
CA ARG A 216 16.34 -6.19 -0.33
C ARG A 216 16.82 -5.77 1.06
N ILE A 217 15.96 -5.88 2.07
CA ILE A 217 16.36 -5.62 3.47
C ILE A 217 16.31 -6.94 4.22
N ASP A 218 17.47 -7.38 4.71
CA ASP A 218 17.61 -8.62 5.46
C ASP A 218 17.65 -8.31 6.96
N ILE A 219 16.73 -8.92 7.70
CA ILE A 219 16.59 -8.78 9.15
C ILE A 219 16.92 -10.14 9.78
N PRO A 220 18.07 -10.29 10.42
CA PRO A 220 18.49 -11.58 10.94
C PRO A 220 17.57 -12.05 12.07
N LEU A 221 17.25 -13.35 12.02
CA LEU A 221 16.57 -14.11 13.06
C LEU A 221 17.61 -14.85 13.92
N ASP A 222 17.21 -15.27 15.12
CA ASP A 222 18.12 -15.87 16.12
C ASP A 222 18.76 -17.20 15.67
N ASP A 223 18.22 -17.85 14.64
CA ASP A 223 18.68 -19.15 14.13
C ASP A 223 19.51 -19.06 12.84
N GLY A 224 19.95 -17.86 12.47
CA GLY A 224 20.80 -17.63 11.29
C GLY A 224 20.04 -17.50 9.97
N HIS A 225 18.70 -17.56 10.01
CA HIS A 225 17.83 -17.24 8.89
C HIS A 225 17.44 -15.76 8.87
N ASN A 226 16.84 -15.30 7.78
CA ASN A 226 16.47 -13.90 7.61
C ASN A 226 14.96 -13.71 7.42
N LEU A 227 14.44 -12.62 7.99
CA LEU A 227 13.21 -11.99 7.55
C LEU A 227 13.56 -10.93 6.51
N VAL A 228 13.09 -11.16 5.29
CA VAL A 228 13.42 -10.39 4.10
C VAL A 228 12.26 -9.45 3.79
N ASP A 229 12.52 -8.14 3.84
CA ASP A 229 11.58 -7.15 3.31
C ASP A 229 11.68 -7.10 1.79
N THR A 230 10.54 -7.19 1.13
CA THR A 230 10.42 -6.98 -0.30
C THR A 230 9.85 -5.58 -0.54
N PRO A 231 10.29 -4.81 -1.54
CA PRO A 231 9.68 -3.52 -1.84
C PRO A 231 8.17 -3.61 -2.09
N GLY A 232 7.42 -2.62 -1.59
CA GLY A 232 5.98 -2.54 -1.81
C GLY A 232 5.64 -2.15 -3.24
N ILE A 233 4.53 -2.67 -3.78
CA ILE A 233 4.12 -2.45 -5.17
C ILE A 233 2.97 -1.45 -5.23
N ILE A 234 3.04 -0.49 -6.15
CA ILE A 234 1.89 0.33 -6.51
C ILE A 234 1.40 -0.10 -7.89
N HIS A 235 0.22 -0.68 -7.95
CA HIS A 235 -0.38 -1.02 -9.24
C HIS A 235 -1.04 0.18 -9.89
N LYS A 236 -1.01 0.24 -11.22
CA LYS A 236 -1.69 1.29 -12.02
C LYS A 236 -3.19 1.36 -11.75
N TYR A 237 -3.80 0.27 -11.27
CA TYR A 237 -5.21 0.26 -10.92
C TYR A 237 -5.55 0.79 -9.53
N GLN A 238 -4.54 1.14 -8.72
CA GLN A 238 -4.73 1.75 -7.42
C GLN A 238 -4.68 3.27 -7.54
N LEU A 239 -5.50 3.95 -6.75
CA LEU A 239 -5.47 5.41 -6.65
C LEU A 239 -4.09 5.94 -6.24
N ALA A 240 -3.33 5.15 -5.48
CA ALA A 240 -1.98 5.51 -5.03
C ALA A 240 -0.98 5.78 -6.16
N HIS A 241 -1.21 5.24 -7.36
CA HIS A 241 -0.36 5.49 -8.52
C HIS A 241 -0.49 6.92 -9.07
N TYR A 242 -1.63 7.58 -8.82
CA TYR A 242 -1.99 8.86 -9.42
C TYR A 242 -1.96 10.03 -8.44
N LEU A 243 -1.53 9.79 -7.20
CA LEU A 243 -1.52 10.80 -6.15
C LEU A 243 -0.10 11.02 -5.64
N ASN A 244 0.22 12.28 -5.33
CA ASN A 244 1.44 12.62 -4.64
C ASN A 244 1.40 12.17 -3.16
N ASP A 245 2.55 12.20 -2.49
CA ASP A 245 2.70 11.80 -1.09
C ASP A 245 1.80 12.57 -0.10
N GLN A 246 1.47 13.83 -0.39
CA GLN A 246 0.63 14.65 0.48
C GLN A 246 -0.82 14.18 0.41
N ASP A 247 -1.33 13.97 -0.80
CA ASP A 247 -2.67 13.47 -1.07
C ASP A 247 -2.84 12.03 -0.58
N LEU A 248 -1.83 11.19 -0.79
CA LEU A 248 -1.76 9.82 -0.26
C LEU A 248 -1.95 9.78 1.27
N LYS A 249 -1.33 10.72 1.99
CA LYS A 249 -1.48 10.82 3.45
C LYS A 249 -2.87 11.25 3.90
N ILE A 250 -3.63 11.93 3.03
CA ILE A 250 -5.01 12.37 3.31
C ILE A 250 -5.98 11.21 3.06
N ILE A 251 -5.85 10.51 1.92
CA ILE A 251 -6.74 9.39 1.56
C ILE A 251 -6.54 8.18 2.47
N THR A 252 -5.32 7.97 2.98
CA THR A 252 -5.01 6.82 3.83
C THR A 252 -5.57 7.05 5.25
N PRO A 253 -6.48 6.19 5.74
CA PRO A 253 -7.04 6.38 7.06
C PRO A 253 -5.99 6.12 8.16
N LYS A 254 -5.81 7.09 9.07
CA LYS A 254 -4.92 7.00 10.25
C LYS A 254 -5.68 6.79 11.56
N LYS A 255 -7.00 6.90 11.51
CA LYS A 255 -7.92 6.78 12.66
C LYS A 255 -9.06 5.85 12.25
N PRO A 256 -9.72 5.18 13.23
CA PRO A 256 -10.88 4.36 12.94
C PRO A 256 -11.88 5.06 12.04
N LEU A 257 -12.35 4.37 11.01
CA LEU A 257 -13.30 4.93 10.06
C LEU A 257 -14.60 5.29 10.77
N ARG A 258 -15.07 6.51 10.52
CA ARG A 258 -16.38 6.97 11.00
C ARG A 258 -17.36 6.87 9.83
N PRO A 259 -18.44 6.08 9.96
CA PRO A 259 -19.43 5.97 8.90
C PRO A 259 -20.10 7.33 8.66
N SER A 260 -20.00 7.84 7.44
CA SER A 260 -20.68 9.06 7.01
C SER A 260 -21.96 8.68 6.29
N THR A 261 -23.10 8.80 6.96
CA THR A 261 -24.40 8.37 6.42
C THR A 261 -25.10 9.51 5.70
N PHE A 262 -25.57 9.25 4.49
CA PHE A 262 -26.38 10.17 3.70
C PHE A 262 -27.69 9.51 3.28
N GLN A 263 -28.75 10.31 3.27
CA GLN A 263 -29.98 9.96 2.59
C GLN A 263 -30.00 10.67 1.24
N LEU A 264 -29.90 9.87 0.18
CA LEU A 264 -29.76 10.34 -1.20
C LEU A 264 -30.91 9.84 -2.04
N ARG A 265 -31.14 10.54 -3.15
CA ARG A 265 -32.20 10.27 -4.13
C ARG A 265 -31.69 10.60 -5.52
N ASP A 266 -32.48 10.25 -6.52
CA ASP A 266 -32.21 10.54 -7.92
C ASP A 266 -31.91 12.03 -8.14
N GLY A 267 -30.95 12.30 -9.02
CA GLY A 267 -30.42 13.62 -9.31
C GLY A 267 -29.52 14.20 -8.21
N GLN A 268 -29.00 13.40 -7.29
CA GLN A 268 -28.01 13.82 -6.30
C GLN A 268 -26.67 13.13 -6.45
N THR A 269 -25.63 13.91 -6.18
CA THR A 269 -24.24 13.50 -6.31
C THR A 269 -23.49 13.74 -5.00
N ILE A 270 -22.61 12.81 -4.63
CA ILE A 270 -21.58 13.02 -3.62
C ILE A 270 -20.22 12.94 -4.31
N PHE A 271 -19.43 14.00 -4.14
CA PHE A 271 -18.00 13.99 -4.40
C PHE A 271 -17.26 13.53 -3.14
N VAL A 272 -16.30 12.62 -3.32
CA VAL A 272 -15.26 12.30 -2.33
C VAL A 272 -14.02 13.08 -2.74
N SER A 273 -13.91 14.30 -2.21
CA SER A 273 -12.96 15.31 -2.65
C SER A 273 -12.98 15.43 -4.20
N GLY A 274 -11.84 15.65 -4.84
CA GLY A 274 -11.70 15.61 -6.30
C GLY A 274 -11.38 14.22 -6.85
N ILE A 275 -11.42 13.17 -6.03
CA ILE A 275 -10.97 11.83 -6.42
C ILE A 275 -12.08 11.01 -7.06
N ALA A 276 -13.26 11.03 -6.46
CA ALA A 276 -14.36 10.17 -6.88
C ALA A 276 -15.71 10.89 -6.82
N ARG A 277 -16.62 10.49 -7.70
CA ARG A 277 -17.98 11.03 -7.79
C ARG A 277 -18.98 9.89 -7.80
N PHE A 278 -20.03 10.02 -6.99
CA PHE A 278 -21.12 9.04 -6.88
C PHE A 278 -22.43 9.73 -7.20
N ASP A 279 -23.03 9.38 -8.33
CA ASP A 279 -24.35 9.82 -8.77
C ASP A 279 -25.38 8.74 -8.41
N PHE A 280 -26.39 9.11 -7.65
CA PHE A 280 -27.45 8.21 -7.19
C PHE A 280 -28.66 8.31 -8.12
N LEU A 281 -29.20 7.16 -8.51
CA LEU A 281 -30.22 7.05 -9.57
C LEU A 281 -31.57 6.51 -9.06
N ASP A 282 -31.70 6.23 -7.75
CA ASP A 282 -32.91 5.67 -7.14
C ASP A 282 -33.71 6.71 -6.37
N GLU A 283 -34.99 6.45 -6.13
CA GLU A 283 -35.88 7.42 -5.47
C GLU A 283 -35.41 7.84 -4.07
N LYS A 284 -34.91 6.90 -3.25
CA LYS A 284 -34.45 7.18 -1.89
C LYS A 284 -33.64 6.02 -1.30
N SER A 285 -32.35 6.24 -1.04
CA SER A 285 -31.46 5.26 -0.42
C SER A 285 -30.64 5.86 0.72
N ASN A 286 -30.53 5.13 1.83
CA ASN A 286 -29.57 5.44 2.88
C ASN A 286 -28.24 4.78 2.53
N VAL A 287 -27.21 5.58 2.33
CA VAL A 287 -25.88 5.12 1.92
C VAL A 287 -24.85 5.53 2.95
N VAL A 288 -23.81 4.74 3.10
CA VAL A 288 -22.79 4.95 4.13
C VAL A 288 -21.42 4.97 3.50
N PHE A 289 -20.71 6.08 3.64
CA PHE A 289 -19.33 6.24 3.17
C PHE A 289 -18.36 5.83 4.27
N TYR A 290 -17.41 4.96 3.91
CA TYR A 290 -16.29 4.52 4.73
C TYR A 290 -14.98 4.93 4.06
N VAL A 291 -14.63 6.21 4.24
CA VAL A 291 -13.42 6.84 3.68
C VAL A 291 -12.66 7.58 4.78
N SER A 292 -11.38 7.91 4.54
CA SER A 292 -10.59 8.68 5.50
C SER A 292 -11.30 9.97 5.93
N GLN A 293 -11.26 10.27 7.23
CA GLN A 293 -11.94 11.44 7.82
C GLN A 293 -11.39 12.79 7.32
N GLY A 294 -10.21 12.80 6.71
CA GLY A 294 -9.63 13.99 6.09
C GLY A 294 -10.24 14.34 4.74
N LEU A 295 -11.06 13.46 4.15
CA LEU A 295 -11.67 13.67 2.85
C LEU A 295 -12.99 14.43 2.95
N LEU A 296 -13.16 15.41 2.06
CA LEU A 296 -14.38 16.18 1.96
C LEU A 296 -15.45 15.33 1.26
N LEU A 297 -16.62 15.18 1.90
CA LEU A 297 -17.80 14.63 1.25
C LEU A 297 -18.73 15.77 0.84
N HIS A 298 -18.67 16.17 -0.43
CA HIS A 298 -19.44 17.31 -0.95
C HIS A 298 -20.69 16.84 -1.70
N ARG A 299 -21.86 17.34 -1.29
CA ARG A 299 -23.15 17.01 -1.92
C ARG A 299 -23.59 18.11 -2.88
N THR A 300 -23.98 17.72 -4.09
CA THR A 300 -24.58 18.62 -5.09
C THR A 300 -25.71 17.95 -5.87
N LYS A 301 -26.40 18.71 -6.72
CA LYS A 301 -27.33 18.15 -7.72
C LYS A 301 -26.53 17.60 -8.89
N THR A 302 -26.91 16.44 -9.41
CA THR A 302 -26.20 15.77 -10.51
C THR A 302 -26.11 16.62 -11.77
N VAL A 303 -27.14 17.43 -12.05
CA VAL A 303 -27.15 18.38 -13.17
C VAL A 303 -26.04 19.42 -13.11
N ASN A 304 -25.56 19.77 -11.91
CA ASN A 304 -24.48 20.74 -11.71
C ASN A 304 -23.11 20.06 -11.53
N ALA A 305 -23.06 18.74 -11.37
CA ALA A 305 -21.89 18.07 -10.84
C ALA A 305 -20.67 18.17 -11.78
N THR A 306 -20.86 18.10 -13.10
CA THR A 306 -19.75 18.22 -14.06
C THR A 306 -19.13 19.62 -14.02
N GLU A 307 -19.95 20.67 -14.15
CA GLU A 307 -19.49 22.06 -14.08
C GLU A 307 -18.88 22.39 -12.70
N TYR A 308 -19.45 21.83 -11.62
CA TYR A 308 -18.91 22.00 -10.28
C TYR A 308 -17.53 21.37 -10.16
N TYR A 309 -17.33 20.16 -10.68
CA TYR A 309 -16.03 19.48 -10.63
C TYR A 309 -14.94 20.29 -11.34
N GLU A 310 -15.20 20.71 -12.59
CA GLU A 310 -14.26 21.49 -13.40
C GLU A 310 -13.82 22.80 -12.72
N LYS A 311 -14.72 23.46 -11.98
CA LYS A 311 -14.44 24.74 -11.30
C LYS A 311 -13.63 24.57 -10.00
N HIS A 312 -13.80 23.45 -9.30
CA HIS A 312 -13.38 23.29 -7.91
C HIS A 312 -12.34 22.19 -7.67
N VAL A 313 -12.06 21.30 -8.63
CA VAL A 313 -10.93 20.33 -8.53
C VAL A 313 -9.61 21.07 -8.33
N GLY A 314 -8.76 20.59 -7.42
CA GLY A 314 -7.51 21.27 -7.02
C GLY A 314 -7.69 22.50 -6.14
N LYS A 315 -8.94 22.91 -5.85
CA LYS A 315 -9.27 23.99 -4.91
C LYS A 315 -10.01 23.42 -3.70
N ASP A 316 -11.34 23.49 -3.72
CA ASP A 316 -12.19 22.98 -2.65
C ASP A 316 -12.31 21.44 -2.71
N LEU A 317 -12.27 20.87 -3.92
CA LEU A 317 -12.26 19.42 -4.14
C LEU A 317 -10.81 18.92 -4.19
N THR A 318 -10.17 18.91 -3.02
CA THR A 318 -8.81 18.39 -2.80
C THR A 318 -8.86 17.26 -1.76
N PRO A 319 -8.00 16.23 -1.88
CA PRO A 319 -7.17 15.82 -3.04
C PRO A 319 -7.96 15.55 -4.34
N PRO A 320 -7.33 15.57 -5.54
CA PRO A 320 -5.90 15.79 -5.79
C PRO A 320 -5.51 17.27 -5.72
N THR A 321 -4.27 17.57 -5.34
CA THR A 321 -3.68 18.92 -5.47
C THR A 321 -3.06 19.15 -6.84
N ASP A 322 -2.39 18.14 -7.40
CA ASP A 322 -1.78 18.20 -8.73
C ASP A 322 -2.79 17.75 -9.79
N VAL A 323 -3.59 18.71 -10.28
CA VAL A 323 -4.71 18.41 -11.20
C VAL A 323 -4.23 18.10 -12.61
N ASP A 324 -3.15 18.73 -13.07
CA ASP A 324 -2.70 18.63 -14.47
C ASP A 324 -2.30 17.20 -14.85
N ASP A 325 -1.71 16.46 -13.92
CA ASP A 325 -1.29 15.07 -14.09
C ASP A 325 -2.36 14.06 -13.63
N PHE A 326 -3.49 14.53 -13.06
CA PHE A 326 -4.53 13.66 -12.54
C PHE A 326 -5.47 13.15 -13.66
N PRO A 327 -5.69 11.84 -13.79
CA PRO A 327 -6.50 11.31 -14.87
C PRO A 327 -7.95 11.79 -14.83
N VAL A 328 -8.56 11.90 -16.02
CA VAL A 328 -9.99 12.20 -16.15
C VAL A 328 -10.84 11.12 -15.49
N LEU A 329 -11.96 11.52 -14.88
CA LEU A 329 -12.84 10.56 -14.22
C LEU A 329 -13.67 9.77 -15.25
N LYS A 330 -13.51 8.44 -15.26
CA LYS A 330 -14.28 7.50 -16.08
C LYS A 330 -15.49 6.95 -15.35
N LYS A 331 -16.56 6.76 -16.10
CA LYS A 331 -17.87 6.31 -15.62
C LYS A 331 -17.96 4.79 -15.49
N HIS A 332 -18.47 4.33 -14.36
CA HIS A 332 -18.88 2.96 -14.07
C HIS A 332 -20.32 2.96 -13.53
N GLU A 333 -21.13 1.96 -13.87
CA GLU A 333 -22.49 1.82 -13.32
C GLU A 333 -22.61 0.50 -12.57
N PHE A 334 -23.15 0.57 -11.35
CA PHE A 334 -23.37 -0.58 -10.49
C PHE A 334 -24.83 -0.65 -10.08
N THR A 335 -25.34 -1.87 -9.99
CA THR A 335 -26.66 -2.18 -9.42
C THR A 335 -26.47 -3.22 -8.33
N ALA A 336 -26.91 -2.90 -7.11
CA ALA A 336 -26.80 -3.79 -5.97
C ALA A 336 -27.96 -4.80 -5.93
N HIS A 337 -27.66 -6.10 -5.99
CA HIS A 337 -28.64 -7.17 -5.84
C HIS A 337 -28.88 -7.61 -4.38
N ARG A 338 -28.10 -7.04 -3.46
CA ARG A 338 -28.21 -7.20 -2.00
C ARG A 338 -27.49 -6.02 -1.36
N ARG A 339 -27.46 -5.93 -0.04
CA ARG A 339 -26.63 -4.93 0.64
C ARG A 339 -25.15 -5.15 0.28
N SER A 340 -24.55 -4.15 -0.37
CA SER A 340 -23.27 -4.28 -1.04
C SER A 340 -22.38 -3.07 -0.81
N ASP A 341 -21.06 -3.28 -0.91
CA ASP A 341 -20.05 -2.22 -0.89
C ASP A 341 -19.56 -1.96 -2.30
N ILE A 342 -19.62 -0.71 -2.75
CA ILE A 342 -18.87 -0.23 -3.91
C ILE A 342 -17.48 0.20 -3.43
N VAL A 343 -16.44 -0.48 -3.90
CA VAL A 343 -15.06 -0.31 -3.45
C VAL A 343 -14.26 0.41 -4.52
N VAL A 344 -13.62 1.53 -4.14
CA VAL A 344 -12.68 2.27 -5.00
C VAL A 344 -11.27 1.98 -4.49
N TYR A 345 -10.42 1.44 -5.35
CA TYR A 345 -9.15 0.83 -4.93
C TYR A 345 -8.20 1.92 -4.44
N GLY A 346 -7.80 1.83 -3.18
CA GLY A 346 -6.97 2.81 -2.48
C GLY A 346 -7.72 3.91 -1.73
N LEU A 347 -9.06 4.01 -1.84
CA LEU A 347 -9.83 5.10 -1.22
C LEU A 347 -10.68 4.64 -0.03
N GLY A 348 -11.34 3.49 -0.17
CA GLY A 348 -12.37 3.00 0.74
C GLY A 348 -13.61 2.53 -0.01
N TRP A 349 -14.77 2.52 0.65
CA TRP A 349 -15.99 2.02 0.03
C TRP A 349 -17.24 2.80 0.44
N VAL A 350 -18.30 2.59 -0.33
CA VAL A 350 -19.65 3.08 -0.07
C VAL A 350 -20.59 1.90 0.04
N THR A 351 -21.19 1.72 1.22
CA THR A 351 -22.22 0.71 1.44
C THR A 351 -23.57 1.22 0.93
N ILE A 352 -24.20 0.44 0.06
CA ILE A 352 -25.49 0.72 -0.55
C ILE A 352 -26.51 -0.41 -0.27
N PRO A 353 -27.80 -0.09 -0.15
CA PRO A 353 -28.83 -1.11 0.04
C PRO A 353 -29.08 -1.91 -1.24
N GLU A 354 -29.83 -3.00 -1.09
CA GLU A 354 -30.36 -3.78 -2.21
C GLU A 354 -31.20 -2.91 -3.16
N ASN A 355 -31.18 -3.24 -4.45
CA ASN A 355 -31.89 -2.55 -5.53
C ASN A 355 -31.49 -1.08 -5.69
N THR A 356 -30.29 -0.70 -5.23
CA THR A 356 -29.74 0.64 -5.44
C THR A 356 -28.86 0.65 -6.70
N LYS A 357 -29.12 1.60 -7.60
CA LYS A 357 -28.30 1.90 -8.77
C LYS A 357 -27.47 3.16 -8.55
N VAL A 358 -26.15 3.00 -8.67
CA VAL A 358 -25.19 4.10 -8.51
C VAL A 358 -24.29 4.16 -9.73
N ARG A 359 -24.09 5.37 -10.23
CA ARG A 359 -23.06 5.67 -11.23
C ARG A 359 -21.87 6.29 -10.52
N VAL A 360 -20.71 5.67 -10.69
CA VAL A 360 -19.46 6.03 -10.02
C VAL A 360 -18.50 6.56 -11.07
N TYR A 361 -17.82 7.65 -10.76
CA TYR A 361 -16.72 8.15 -11.56
C TYR A 361 -15.44 8.12 -10.74
N VAL A 362 -14.40 7.48 -11.29
CA VAL A 362 -13.06 7.33 -10.70
C VAL A 362 -12.01 7.65 -11.76
N PRO A 363 -10.78 8.02 -11.40
CA PRO A 363 -9.75 8.38 -12.37
C PRO A 363 -9.49 7.22 -13.34
N GLU A 364 -9.28 7.52 -14.61
CA GLU A 364 -8.92 6.52 -15.60
C GLU A 364 -7.72 5.68 -15.14
N GLY A 365 -7.90 4.36 -15.17
CA GLY A 365 -6.93 3.38 -14.69
C GLY A 365 -7.28 2.84 -13.31
N VAL A 366 -7.84 3.65 -12.41
CA VAL A 366 -8.27 3.20 -11.07
C VAL A 366 -9.46 2.24 -11.18
N ASN A 367 -9.33 1.07 -10.55
CA ASN A 367 -10.39 0.09 -10.52
C ASN A 367 -11.44 0.41 -9.45
N VAL A 368 -12.69 0.06 -9.80
CA VAL A 368 -13.84 0.09 -8.90
C VAL A 368 -14.60 -1.22 -9.03
N SER A 369 -15.00 -1.80 -7.91
CA SER A 369 -15.72 -3.07 -7.87
C SER A 369 -16.93 -3.01 -6.93
N ILE A 370 -17.78 -4.03 -7.00
CA ILE A 370 -18.89 -4.22 -6.07
C ILE A 370 -18.71 -5.57 -5.36
N ARG A 371 -18.93 -5.58 -4.05
CA ARG A 371 -18.84 -6.79 -3.21
C ARG A 371 -19.97 -6.83 -2.18
N ASP A 372 -20.05 -7.93 -1.45
CA ASP A 372 -20.95 -8.04 -0.30
C ASP A 372 -20.47 -7.15 0.84
N ALA A 373 -21.42 -6.50 1.52
CA ALA A 373 -21.09 -5.61 2.62
C ALA A 373 -20.33 -6.34 3.74
N ILE A 374 -19.13 -5.86 4.07
CA ILE A 374 -18.29 -6.46 5.12
C ILE A 374 -18.83 -6.12 6.52
N ILE A 375 -19.46 -4.95 6.67
CA ILE A 375 -19.99 -4.42 7.94
C ILE A 375 -21.48 -4.69 8.08
#